data_AF-A0A7W0JRA3-F1
#
_entry.id   AF-A0A7W0JRA3-F1
#
_cell.length_a   1.000
_cell.length_b   1.000
_cell.length_c   1.000
_cell.angle_alpha   90.00
_cell.angle_beta   90.00
_cell.angle_gamma   90.00
#
_symmetry.space_group_name_H-M   'P 1'
#
loop_
_entity.id
_entity.type
_entity.pdbx_description
1 polymer ?
#
loop_
_entity_poly.entity_id
_entity_poly.type
_entity_poly.pdbx_seq_one_letter_code
_entity_poly.pdbx_strand_id
1 'polypeptide(L)'
;MRLCYTARPLKVYTSADVYRTGAASRINSANDSARNVPAELVSHLVPLTAISPLDGRYGSQTAELRDIFSELAFMRERLRVEVAWLTGLAALGLPELPPLPDGATRALHQLAADFSIEDCTEIKAIEAETNHDVKAVEYFIRRRAGAALGGAAEFIHFACTSEDINNVAHAL
;
A
#
# COMPACT_ATOMS: atom_id res chain seq x y z
N MET A 1 28.37 47.31 -6.76
CA MET A 1 28.07 45.87 -6.60
C MET A 1 27.17 45.46 -7.77
N ARG A 2 27.75 44.99 -8.88
CA ARG A 2 27.03 44.62 -10.13
C ARG A 2 26.97 43.10 -10.23
N LEU A 3 25.75 42.56 -10.36
CA LEU A 3 25.48 41.15 -10.63
C LEU A 3 25.77 40.85 -12.11
N CYS A 4 26.72 39.97 -12.40
CA CYS A 4 26.94 39.41 -13.73
C CYS A 4 26.29 38.02 -13.79
N TYR A 5 25.16 37.91 -14.50
CA TYR A 5 24.55 36.63 -14.85
C TYR A 5 24.90 36.34 -16.31
N THR A 6 25.79 35.37 -16.57
CA THR A 6 26.10 34.92 -17.93
C THR A 6 25.14 33.79 -18.32
N ALA A 7 24.21 34.06 -19.23
CA ALA A 7 23.33 33.05 -19.81
C ALA A 7 24.13 32.08 -20.70
N ARG A 8 24.05 30.76 -20.42
CA ARG A 8 24.50 29.71 -21.34
C ARG A 8 23.34 29.28 -22.25
N PRO A 9 23.56 29.00 -23.55
CA PRO A 9 22.51 28.54 -24.43
C PRO A 9 22.15 27.07 -24.15
N LEU A 10 20.85 26.76 -24.13
CA LEU A 10 20.31 25.40 -24.09
C LEU A 10 20.57 24.70 -25.43
N LYS A 11 21.21 23.52 -25.41
CA LYS A 11 21.25 22.61 -26.55
C LYS A 11 19.93 21.84 -26.61
N VAL A 12 19.19 22.02 -27.69
CA VAL A 12 18.02 21.21 -28.05
C VAL A 12 18.53 19.96 -28.78
N TYR A 13 18.24 18.78 -28.24
CA TYR A 13 18.51 17.50 -28.91
C TYR A 13 17.21 17.00 -29.55
N THR A 14 17.23 16.70 -30.84
CA THR A 14 16.09 16.15 -31.60
C THR A 14 16.21 14.63 -31.77
N SER A 15 15.06 13.95 -31.96
CA SER A 15 14.86 12.51 -31.70
C SER A 15 15.34 11.52 -32.79
N ALA A 16 16.49 11.76 -33.44
CA ALA A 16 16.89 10.96 -34.61
C ALA A 16 18.08 9.99 -34.44
N ASP A 17 18.72 9.90 -33.27
CA ASP A 17 20.05 9.26 -33.16
C ASP A 17 20.13 7.90 -32.42
N VAL A 18 19.02 7.19 -32.16
CA VAL A 18 19.06 5.99 -31.26
C VAL A 18 18.65 4.66 -31.93
N TYR A 19 18.76 4.49 -33.24
CA TYR A 19 18.50 3.16 -33.86
C TYR A 19 19.49 2.75 -34.96
N ARG A 20 20.54 2.03 -34.54
CA ARG A 20 21.41 1.10 -35.28
C ARG A 20 22.17 0.34 -34.18
N THR A 21 22.15 -0.98 -33.98
CA THR A 21 22.30 -2.15 -34.87
C THR A 21 22.24 -3.44 -34.02
N GLY A 22 21.88 -4.59 -34.61
CA GLY A 22 22.28 -5.95 -34.18
C GLY A 22 21.13 -6.85 -33.71
N ALA A 23 20.55 -7.72 -34.55
CA ALA A 23 21.01 -9.06 -34.96
C ALA A 23 20.45 -10.19 -34.06
N ALA A 24 19.73 -11.13 -34.70
CA ALA A 24 18.94 -12.21 -34.11
C ALA A 24 19.76 -13.44 -33.71
N SER A 25 19.32 -14.16 -32.68
CA SER A 25 19.64 -15.58 -32.46
C SER A 25 18.58 -16.25 -31.59
N ARG A 26 18.15 -17.45 -32.03
CA ARG A 26 17.07 -18.28 -31.49
C ARG A 26 17.53 -19.04 -30.25
N ILE A 27 16.66 -19.20 -29.24
CA ILE A 27 16.79 -20.26 -28.23
C ILE A 27 15.42 -20.86 -27.91
N ASN A 28 15.43 -22.17 -27.68
CA ASN A 28 14.35 -23.13 -27.75
C ASN A 28 13.27 -23.08 -26.65
N SER A 29 12.13 -23.63 -27.06
CA SER A 29 11.02 -24.22 -26.30
C SER A 29 11.41 -25.10 -25.10
N ALA A 30 10.55 -25.01 -24.07
CA ALA A 30 10.12 -26.01 -23.08
C ALA A 30 10.71 -25.97 -21.65
N ASN A 31 9.77 -25.65 -20.75
CA ASN A 31 9.52 -26.26 -19.43
C ASN A 31 10.34 -25.77 -18.23
N ASP A 32 9.74 -24.93 -17.38
CA ASP A 32 9.70 -25.21 -15.93
C ASP A 32 8.53 -24.47 -15.24
N SER A 33 7.84 -25.22 -14.39
CA SER A 33 6.76 -24.83 -13.52
C SER A 33 7.24 -23.97 -12.34
N ALA A 34 7.05 -22.66 -12.44
CA ALA A 34 7.14 -21.71 -11.32
C ALA A 34 5.88 -20.83 -11.38
N ARG A 35 4.95 -20.85 -10.41
CA ARG A 35 5.12 -20.22 -9.09
C ARG A 35 6.12 -19.07 -9.14
N ASN A 36 5.76 -17.98 -9.82
CA ASN A 36 6.43 -16.70 -9.69
C ASN A 36 5.45 -15.62 -10.08
N VAL A 37 4.80 -15.01 -9.08
CA VAL A 37 4.25 -13.67 -9.26
C VAL A 37 5.46 -12.78 -9.55
N PRO A 38 5.56 -12.11 -10.72
CA PRO A 38 6.77 -11.38 -11.08
C PRO A 38 6.95 -10.19 -10.14
N ALA A 39 8.18 -9.97 -9.70
CA ALA A 39 8.66 -8.80 -8.95
C ALA A 39 8.58 -7.46 -9.73
N GLU A 40 7.75 -7.38 -10.77
CA GLU A 40 7.66 -6.27 -11.72
C GLU A 40 6.74 -5.12 -11.26
N LEU A 41 6.11 -5.24 -10.08
CA LEU A 41 5.30 -4.14 -9.53
C LEU A 41 6.13 -3.11 -8.74
N VAL A 42 7.45 -3.27 -8.63
CA VAL A 42 8.35 -2.22 -8.15
C VAL A 42 9.03 -1.61 -9.37
N SER A 43 8.35 -0.70 -10.05
CA SER A 43 9.08 0.24 -10.91
C SER A 43 10.12 0.92 -10.03
N HIS A 44 11.41 0.74 -10.32
CA HIS A 44 12.48 1.33 -9.51
C HIS A 44 12.41 2.86 -9.66
N LEU A 45 11.68 3.50 -8.74
CA LEU A 45 11.63 4.95 -8.60
C LEU A 45 13.01 5.44 -8.15
N VAL A 46 13.72 6.12 -9.04
CA VAL A 46 14.96 6.83 -8.72
C VAL A 46 14.70 8.34 -8.71
N PRO A 47 15.45 9.13 -7.92
CA PRO A 47 15.17 10.55 -7.79
C PRO A 47 15.15 11.36 -9.09
N LEU A 48 15.88 10.90 -10.12
CA LEU A 48 15.95 11.54 -11.43
C LEU A 48 14.74 11.25 -12.34
N THR A 49 13.99 10.18 -12.07
CA THR A 49 12.80 9.79 -12.85
C THR A 49 11.49 10.09 -12.13
N ALA A 50 11.54 10.55 -10.88
CA ALA A 50 10.37 10.93 -10.11
C ALA A 50 9.64 12.12 -10.74
N ILE A 51 8.30 12.02 -10.88
CA ILE A 51 7.45 13.11 -11.37
C ILE A 51 7.41 14.25 -10.34
N SER A 52 7.21 13.91 -9.07
CA SER A 52 7.18 14.87 -7.98
C SER A 52 8.60 15.16 -7.45
N PRO A 53 8.98 16.43 -7.24
CA PRO A 53 10.25 16.75 -6.61
C PRO A 53 10.27 16.33 -5.13
N LEU A 54 9.11 16.13 -4.50
CA LEU A 54 9.02 15.63 -3.12
C LEU A 54 9.55 14.21 -2.96
N ASP A 55 9.50 13.40 -4.02
CA ASP A 55 10.05 12.04 -4.02
C ASP A 55 11.41 11.93 -4.71
N GLY A 56 11.82 13.00 -5.42
CA GLY A 56 13.10 13.12 -6.12
C GLY A 56 14.04 14.13 -5.47
N ARG A 57 14.12 15.33 -6.07
CA ARG A 57 15.08 16.39 -5.68
C ARG A 57 15.06 16.74 -4.19
N TYR A 58 13.90 16.69 -3.55
CA TYR A 58 13.69 17.01 -2.14
C TYR A 58 13.40 15.77 -1.28
N GLY A 59 13.59 14.56 -1.83
CA GLY A 59 13.25 13.31 -1.15
C GLY A 59 13.96 13.09 0.18
N SER A 60 15.17 13.63 0.36
CA SER A 60 15.85 13.60 1.66
C SER A 60 15.20 14.50 2.71
N GLN A 61 14.62 15.63 2.31
CA GLN A 61 13.97 16.59 3.21
C GLN A 61 12.57 16.13 3.61
N THR A 62 11.95 15.28 2.81
CA THR A 62 10.59 14.73 3.01
C THR A 62 10.61 13.27 3.47
N ALA A 63 11.78 12.69 3.74
CA ALA A 63 11.92 11.27 4.04
C ALA A 63 11.02 10.82 5.21
N GLU A 64 10.99 11.59 6.30
CA GLU A 64 10.16 11.30 7.49
C GLU A 64 8.66 11.39 7.20
N LEU A 65 8.25 12.18 6.21
CA LEU A 65 6.84 12.32 5.83
C LEU A 65 6.28 11.07 5.17
N ARG A 66 7.14 10.17 4.67
CA ARG A 66 6.69 8.91 4.04
C ARG A 66 6.02 7.99 5.03
N ASP A 67 6.40 8.02 6.30
CA ASP A 67 5.78 7.18 7.33
C ASP A 67 4.38 7.67 7.73
N ILE A 68 3.96 8.83 7.22
CA ILE A 68 2.68 9.50 7.51
C ILE A 68 1.80 9.59 6.25
N PHE A 69 2.36 10.07 5.13
CA PHE A 69 1.58 10.43 3.93
C PHE A 69 1.79 9.49 2.74
N SER A 70 2.50 8.38 2.91
CA SER A 70 2.57 7.36 1.86
C SER A 70 1.31 6.49 1.82
N GLU A 71 1.10 5.81 0.69
CA GLU A 71 0.07 4.76 0.57
C GLU A 71 0.23 3.68 1.65
N LEU A 72 1.47 3.29 1.97
CA LEU A 72 1.77 2.33 3.03
C LEU A 72 1.26 2.83 4.39
N ALA A 73 1.55 4.08 4.72
CA ALA A 73 1.11 4.71 5.96
C ALA A 73 -0.41 4.83 6.03
N PHE A 74 -1.04 5.26 4.93
CA PHE A 74 -2.48 5.39 4.86
C PHE A 74 -3.21 4.05 4.99
N MET A 75 -2.69 3.00 4.34
CA MET A 75 -3.23 1.65 4.47
C MET A 75 -3.09 1.10 5.90
N ARG A 76 -1.96 1.38 6.57
CA ARG A 76 -1.74 1.03 7.97
C ARG A 76 -2.78 1.68 8.88
N GLU A 77 -3.02 2.98 8.73
CA GLU A 77 -4.00 3.66 9.59
C GLU A 77 -5.43 3.19 9.29
N ARG A 78 -5.79 2.90 8.03
CA ARG A 78 -7.09 2.28 7.70
C ARG A 78 -7.29 0.93 8.39
N LEU A 79 -6.27 0.06 8.33
CA LEU A 79 -6.29 -1.22 9.06
C LEU A 79 -6.45 -1.01 10.56
N ARG A 80 -5.72 -0.03 11.13
CA ARG A 80 -5.80 0.30 12.55
C ARG A 80 -7.21 0.76 12.96
N VAL A 81 -7.87 1.57 12.13
CA VAL A 81 -9.24 2.04 12.37
C VAL A 81 -10.23 0.88 12.33
N GLU A 82 -10.15 -0.01 11.33
CA GLU A 82 -10.99 -1.22 11.25
C GLU A 82 -10.82 -2.13 12.48
N VAL A 83 -9.58 -2.35 12.91
CA VAL A 83 -9.28 -3.13 14.12
C VAL A 83 -9.87 -2.47 15.36
N ALA A 84 -9.69 -1.15 15.51
CA ALA A 84 -10.24 -0.40 16.63
C ALA A 84 -11.78 -0.42 16.63
N TRP A 85 -12.40 -0.34 15.46
CA TRP A 85 -13.85 -0.41 15.30
C TRP A 85 -14.40 -1.76 15.75
N LEU A 86 -13.87 -2.87 15.21
CA LEU A 86 -14.35 -4.20 15.55
C LEU A 86 -14.13 -4.54 17.04
N THR A 87 -12.95 -4.22 17.58
CA THR A 87 -12.64 -4.46 18.99
C THR A 87 -13.50 -3.60 19.92
N GLY A 88 -13.73 -2.33 19.57
CA GLY A 88 -14.63 -1.43 20.29
C GLY A 88 -16.08 -1.90 20.25
N LEU A 89 -16.57 -2.34 19.09
CA LEU A 89 -17.94 -2.84 18.93
C LEU A 89 -18.17 -4.12 19.74
N ALA A 90 -17.22 -5.06 19.70
CA ALA A 90 -17.32 -6.29 20.48
C ALA A 90 -17.26 -6.06 22.00
N ALA A 91 -16.55 -5.01 22.45
CA ALA A 91 -16.50 -4.64 23.86
C ALA A 91 -17.86 -4.18 24.42
N LEU A 92 -18.82 -3.80 23.56
CA LEU A 92 -20.19 -3.49 23.98
C LEU A 92 -20.99 -4.73 24.39
N GLY A 93 -20.54 -5.94 24.00
CA GLY A 93 -21.15 -7.20 24.39
C GLY A 93 -22.55 -7.43 23.82
N LEU A 94 -22.74 -7.12 22.53
CA LEU A 94 -24.00 -7.35 21.83
C LEU A 94 -24.30 -8.86 21.74
N PRO A 95 -25.57 -9.30 21.72
CA PRO A 95 -25.91 -10.72 21.65
C PRO A 95 -25.28 -11.45 20.44
N GLU A 96 -25.22 -10.78 19.29
CA GLU A 96 -24.67 -11.29 18.04
C GLU A 96 -23.14 -11.09 17.92
N LEU A 97 -22.57 -10.23 18.78
CA LEU A 97 -21.14 -9.94 18.82
C LEU A 97 -20.67 -9.87 20.30
N PRO A 98 -20.49 -11.03 20.96
CA PRO A 98 -19.94 -11.06 22.30
C PRO A 98 -18.48 -10.58 22.32
N PRO A 99 -17.93 -10.27 23.50
CA PRO A 99 -16.54 -9.85 23.63
C PRO A 99 -15.59 -10.86 22.99
N LEU A 100 -14.62 -10.34 22.23
CA LEU A 100 -13.62 -11.17 21.56
C LEU A 100 -12.74 -11.90 22.59
N PRO A 101 -12.37 -13.17 22.33
CA PRO A 101 -11.35 -13.84 23.13
C PRO A 101 -10.04 -13.07 23.10
N ASP A 102 -9.29 -13.03 24.21
CA ASP A 102 -8.03 -12.28 24.29
C ASP A 102 -7.03 -12.62 23.18
N GLY A 103 -7.03 -13.88 22.71
CA GLY A 103 -6.19 -14.31 21.60
C GLY A 103 -6.54 -13.63 20.28
N ALA A 104 -7.84 -13.48 19.98
CA ALA A 104 -8.31 -12.82 18.77
C ALA A 104 -8.05 -11.31 18.84
N THR A 105 -8.32 -10.68 19.99
CA THR A 105 -8.01 -9.27 20.24
C THR A 105 -6.52 -8.97 20.07
N ARG A 106 -5.64 -9.81 20.65
CA ARG A 106 -4.18 -9.68 20.46
C ARG A 106 -3.77 -9.84 19.00
N ALA A 107 -4.32 -10.82 18.29
CA ALA A 107 -4.00 -11.05 16.88
C ALA A 107 -4.36 -9.84 16.00
N LEU A 108 -5.53 -9.23 16.23
CA LEU A 108 -5.93 -8.02 15.51
C LEU A 108 -5.01 -6.83 15.79
N HIS A 109 -4.67 -6.59 17.05
CA HIS A 109 -3.76 -5.49 17.39
C HIS A 109 -2.35 -5.69 16.86
N GLN A 110 -1.84 -6.93 16.87
CA GLN A 110 -0.55 -7.27 16.27
C GLN A 110 -0.57 -7.06 14.76
N LEU A 111 -1.66 -7.42 14.08
CA LEU A 111 -1.80 -7.19 12.64
C LEU A 111 -1.65 -5.72 12.26
N ALA A 112 -2.17 -4.79 13.07
CA ALA A 112 -2.01 -3.35 12.85
C ALA A 112 -0.64 -2.83 13.30
N ALA A 113 -0.08 -3.35 14.40
CA ALA A 113 1.19 -2.89 14.96
C ALA A 113 2.41 -3.29 14.12
N ASP A 114 2.39 -4.50 13.56
CA ASP A 114 3.50 -5.08 12.79
C ASP A 114 3.29 -4.94 11.27
N PHE A 115 2.41 -4.01 10.85
CA PHE A 115 2.03 -3.83 9.45
C PHE A 115 3.24 -3.55 8.55
N SER A 116 3.37 -4.34 7.49
CA SER A 116 4.55 -4.37 6.62
C SER A 116 4.25 -3.96 5.18
N ILE A 117 5.31 -3.80 4.38
CA ILE A 117 5.20 -3.59 2.92
C ILE A 117 4.55 -4.80 2.26
N GLU A 118 4.84 -6.01 2.74
CA GLU A 118 4.27 -7.26 2.27
C GLU A 118 2.76 -7.31 2.51
N ASP A 119 2.31 -6.87 3.68
CA ASP A 119 0.87 -6.76 4.00
C ASP A 119 0.18 -5.73 3.11
N CYS A 120 0.78 -4.56 2.93
CA CYS A 120 0.26 -3.56 1.99
C CYS A 120 0.19 -4.10 0.57
N THR A 121 1.19 -4.85 0.13
CA THR A 121 1.21 -5.50 -1.19
C THR A 121 0.09 -6.53 -1.33
N GLU A 122 -0.18 -7.32 -0.29
CA GLU A 122 -1.32 -8.23 -0.26
C GLU A 122 -2.64 -7.48 -0.39
N ILE A 123 -2.82 -6.37 0.33
CA ILE A 123 -4.03 -5.54 0.23
C ILE A 123 -4.17 -4.98 -1.19
N LYS A 124 -3.11 -4.45 -1.82
CA LYS A 124 -3.18 -3.98 -3.21
C LYS A 124 -3.52 -5.10 -4.21
N ALA A 125 -3.09 -6.34 -3.95
CA ALA A 125 -3.48 -7.48 -4.77
C ALA A 125 -4.99 -7.79 -4.65
N ILE A 126 -5.54 -7.71 -3.43
CA ILE A 126 -6.99 -7.84 -3.20
C ILE A 126 -7.75 -6.66 -3.82
N GLU A 127 -7.22 -5.45 -3.74
CA GLU A 127 -7.78 -4.24 -4.36
C GLU A 127 -7.88 -4.40 -5.87
N ALA A 128 -6.91 -5.03 -6.53
CA ALA A 128 -6.97 -5.30 -7.96
C ALA A 128 -8.15 -6.22 -8.35
N GLU A 129 -8.59 -7.10 -7.46
CA GLU A 129 -9.77 -7.97 -7.65
C GLU A 129 -11.08 -7.25 -7.33
N THR A 130 -11.08 -6.44 -6.26
CA THR A 130 -12.29 -5.79 -5.72
C THR A 130 -12.57 -4.41 -6.32
N ASN A 131 -11.57 -3.77 -6.90
CA ASN A 131 -11.57 -2.37 -7.35
C ASN A 131 -12.04 -1.39 -6.26
N HIS A 132 -11.73 -1.70 -4.99
CA HIS A 132 -12.08 -0.86 -3.84
C HIS A 132 -11.11 -1.10 -2.67
N ASP A 133 -10.43 -0.05 -2.25
CA ASP A 133 -9.38 -0.03 -1.22
C ASP A 133 -9.84 -0.47 0.17
N VAL A 134 -10.89 0.15 0.75
CA VAL A 134 -11.41 -0.20 2.08
C VAL A 134 -11.96 -1.63 2.09
N LYS A 135 -12.62 -2.06 1.00
CA LYS A 135 -13.07 -3.45 0.87
C LYS A 135 -11.89 -4.43 0.86
N ALA A 136 -10.76 -4.05 0.24
CA ALA A 136 -9.55 -4.87 0.26
C ALA A 136 -8.98 -5.04 1.68
N VAL A 137 -9.04 -4.00 2.52
CA VAL A 137 -8.68 -4.08 3.94
C VAL A 137 -9.58 -5.05 4.70
N GLU A 138 -10.90 -5.00 4.48
CA GLU A 138 -11.84 -5.95 5.10
C GLU A 138 -11.48 -7.42 4.76
N TYR A 139 -11.24 -7.70 3.47
CA TYR A 139 -10.83 -9.02 3.01
C TYR A 139 -9.48 -9.45 3.60
N PHE A 140 -8.52 -8.52 3.73
CA PHE A 140 -7.23 -8.78 4.35
C PHE A 140 -7.38 -9.20 5.82
N ILE A 141 -8.15 -8.47 6.62
CA ILE A 141 -8.43 -8.83 8.02
C ILE A 141 -9.10 -10.21 8.08
N ARG A 142 -10.09 -10.46 7.22
CA ARG A 142 -10.79 -11.74 7.14
C ARG A 142 -9.84 -12.89 6.81
N ARG A 143 -8.89 -12.70 5.89
CA ARG A 143 -7.86 -13.70 5.55
C ARG A 143 -6.89 -13.97 6.69
N ARG A 144 -6.41 -12.92 7.37
CA ARG A 144 -5.36 -13.02 8.40
C ARG A 144 -5.90 -13.44 9.77
N ALA A 145 -7.11 -13.03 10.14
CA ALA A 145 -7.66 -13.22 11.48
C ALA A 145 -9.03 -13.92 11.52
N GLY A 146 -9.68 -14.17 10.38
CA GLY A 146 -11.07 -14.68 10.34
C GLY A 146 -11.27 -15.99 11.11
N ALA A 147 -10.31 -16.92 11.06
CA ALA A 147 -10.39 -18.17 11.82
C ALA A 147 -10.39 -17.95 13.35
N ALA A 148 -9.66 -16.94 13.84
CA ALA A 148 -9.64 -16.59 15.26
C ALA A 148 -10.89 -15.78 15.68
N LEU A 149 -11.50 -15.05 14.75
CA LEU A 149 -12.69 -14.24 14.99
C LEU A 149 -13.99 -15.05 14.95
N GLY A 150 -14.03 -16.17 14.22
CA GLY A 150 -15.26 -16.93 14.02
C GLY A 150 -16.38 -16.06 13.45
N GLY A 151 -17.55 -16.07 14.08
CA GLY A 151 -18.70 -15.26 13.66
C GLY A 151 -18.46 -13.75 13.73
N ALA A 152 -17.51 -13.27 14.55
CA ALA A 152 -17.18 -11.85 14.63
C ALA A 152 -16.55 -11.31 13.33
N ALA A 153 -16.05 -12.18 12.44
CA ALA A 153 -15.53 -11.76 11.14
C ALA A 153 -16.61 -11.12 10.24
N GLU A 154 -17.89 -11.44 10.46
CA GLU A 154 -19.00 -10.79 9.74
C GLU A 154 -19.26 -9.35 10.20
N PHE A 155 -18.63 -8.93 11.29
CA PHE A 155 -18.75 -7.58 11.84
C PHE A 155 -17.58 -6.65 11.45
N ILE A 156 -16.63 -7.13 10.65
CA ILE A 156 -15.60 -6.25 10.07
C ILE A 156 -16.31 -5.23 9.18
N HIS A 157 -15.98 -3.94 9.32
CA HIS A 157 -16.64 -2.82 8.63
C HIS A 157 -18.15 -2.69 8.91
N PHE A 158 -18.68 -3.30 9.99
CA PHE A 158 -20.12 -3.28 10.28
C PHE A 158 -20.65 -1.86 10.47
N ALA A 159 -21.69 -1.52 9.71
CA ALA A 159 -22.37 -0.22 9.74
C ALA A 159 -21.48 1.00 9.41
N CYS A 160 -20.28 0.77 8.90
CA CYS A 160 -19.41 1.83 8.38
C CYS A 160 -19.61 2.01 6.88
N THR A 161 -19.34 3.23 6.42
CA THR A 161 -19.01 3.54 5.04
C THR A 161 -17.50 3.61 4.89
N SER A 162 -16.99 3.58 3.66
CA SER A 162 -15.56 3.79 3.40
C SER A 162 -15.06 5.12 3.95
N GLU A 163 -15.90 6.16 3.98
CA GLU A 163 -15.52 7.49 4.44
C GLU A 163 -15.32 7.57 5.95
N ASP A 164 -16.03 6.74 6.73
CA ASP A 164 -15.83 6.64 8.19
C ASP A 164 -14.43 6.10 8.53
N ILE A 165 -13.86 5.29 7.63
CA ILE A 165 -12.49 4.77 7.78
C ILE A 165 -11.49 5.79 7.26
N ASN A 166 -11.76 6.38 6.09
CA ASN A 166 -10.85 7.31 5.43
C ASN A 166 -10.61 8.58 6.23
N ASN A 167 -11.67 9.19 6.74
CA ASN A 167 -11.55 10.47 7.44
C ASN A 167 -10.79 10.32 8.78
N VAL A 168 -10.99 9.22 9.50
CA VAL A 168 -10.26 8.90 10.73
C VAL A 168 -8.81 8.55 10.39
N ALA A 169 -8.57 7.72 9.37
CA ALA A 169 -7.21 7.36 8.96
C ALA A 169 -6.39 8.58 8.51
N HIS A 170 -7.01 9.58 7.88
CA HIS A 170 -6.35 10.85 7.55
C HIS A 170 -6.13 11.77 8.76
N ALA A 171 -6.95 11.64 9.81
CA ALA A 171 -6.86 12.47 11.01
C ALA A 171 -5.82 11.98 12.03
N LEU A 172 -5.50 10.68 12.00
CA LEU A 172 -4.48 10.03 12.83
C LEU A 172 -3.07 10.32 12.32
#